data_AF-A0A377U037-F1
#
_entry.id   AF-A0A377U037-F1
#
_cell.length_a   1.000
_cell.length_b   1.000
_cell.length_c   1.000
_cell.angle_alpha   90.00
_cell.angle_beta   90.00
_cell.angle_gamma   90.00
#
_symmetry.space_group_name_H-M   'P 1'
#
loop_
_entity.id
_entity.type
_entity.pdbx_description
1 polymer ?
#
loop_
_entity_poly.entity_id
_entity_poly.type
_entity_poly.pdbx_seq_one_letter_code
_entity_poly.pdbx_strand_id
1 'polypeptide(L)'
;MAYTRNLQKLFTSMEVNTSFADTGKAYLVGLAATDDPASLGTEMLQFSASARSNPLAGRKQNPENLFSAAEETLIEWEEVQDEKPSLFSRVAAMFTKKEQNDEARFSDVHRAVELIATEQQNLSERTDHSLSVQDARIAELEASLQEQQTAFAELEQRLSQEDSRKDYRQRAPGGNAPAGILTNC
;
A
#
# COMPACT_ATOMS: atom_id res chain seq x y z
N MET A 1 -21.65 -10.92 -2.40
CA MET A 1 -21.84 -12.15 -1.58
C MET A 1 -23.33 -12.37 -1.21
N ALA A 2 -24.25 -12.31 -2.17
CA ALA A 2 -25.68 -12.53 -1.91
C ALA A 2 -26.09 -13.99 -2.20
N TYR A 3 -25.56 -14.57 -3.28
CA TYR A 3 -25.93 -15.91 -3.75
C TYR A 3 -25.61 -17.03 -2.75
N THR A 4 -24.42 -17.02 -2.13
CA THR A 4 -24.05 -18.03 -1.12
C THR A 4 -24.89 -17.96 0.15
N ARG A 5 -25.35 -16.77 0.54
CA ARG A 5 -26.24 -16.60 1.71
C ARG A 5 -27.65 -17.10 1.43
N ASN A 6 -28.10 -16.94 0.18
CA ASN A 6 -29.43 -17.36 -0.26
C ASN A 6 -29.45 -18.79 -0.83
N LEU A 7 -28.35 -19.54 -0.71
CA LEU A 7 -28.17 -20.89 -1.23
C LEU A 7 -28.42 -21.04 -2.74
N GLN A 8 -28.10 -20.00 -3.51
CA GLN A 8 -28.30 -19.98 -4.96
C GLN A 8 -26.99 -20.19 -5.73
N LYS A 9 -27.06 -20.97 -6.81
CA LYS A 9 -26.01 -21.26 -7.80
C LYS A 9 -24.74 -21.80 -7.16
N LEU A 10 -24.93 -22.78 -6.29
CA LEU A 10 -23.89 -23.33 -5.43
C LEU A 10 -23.22 -24.58 -5.98
N PHE A 11 -23.84 -25.29 -6.92
CA PHE A 11 -23.32 -26.55 -7.45
C PHE A 11 -23.01 -26.43 -8.93
N THR A 12 -22.01 -27.17 -9.40
CA THR A 12 -21.76 -27.30 -10.83
C THR A 12 -22.63 -28.42 -11.41
N SER A 13 -23.24 -28.13 -12.54
CA SER A 13 -23.96 -29.10 -13.35
C SER A 13 -23.36 -29.12 -14.75
N MET A 14 -23.33 -30.29 -15.37
CA MET A 14 -22.78 -30.46 -16.70
C MET A 14 -23.68 -31.33 -17.56
N GLU A 15 -23.73 -31.03 -18.85
CA GLU A 15 -24.46 -31.80 -19.85
C GLU A 15 -23.48 -32.46 -20.80
N VAL A 16 -23.53 -33.79 -20.88
CA VAL A 16 -22.61 -34.60 -21.70
C VAL A 16 -23.40 -35.25 -22.82
N ASN A 17 -23.06 -34.95 -24.07
CA ASN A 17 -23.54 -35.69 -25.22
C ASN A 17 -22.61 -36.89 -25.45
N THR A 18 -23.14 -38.10 -25.34
CA THR A 18 -22.36 -39.34 -25.41
C THR A 18 -21.95 -39.75 -26.83
N SER A 19 -22.51 -39.12 -27.87
CA SER A 19 -22.20 -39.39 -29.28
C SER A 19 -22.12 -38.09 -30.07
N PHE A 20 -21.12 -37.27 -29.76
CA PHE A 20 -20.91 -36.00 -30.47
C PHE A 20 -20.32 -36.21 -31.86
N ALA A 21 -20.93 -35.58 -32.87
CA ALA A 21 -20.49 -35.62 -34.27
C ALA A 21 -20.28 -37.06 -34.82
N ASP A 22 -21.12 -38.01 -34.40
CA ASP A 22 -21.05 -39.43 -34.78
C ASP A 22 -19.70 -40.13 -34.45
N THR A 23 -18.89 -39.53 -33.58
CA THR A 23 -17.59 -40.08 -33.20
C THR A 23 -17.67 -41.20 -32.16
N GLY A 24 -18.85 -41.43 -31.58
CA GLY A 24 -19.07 -42.35 -30.46
C GLY A 24 -18.36 -41.95 -29.17
N LYS A 25 -17.86 -40.71 -29.08
CA LYS A 25 -17.17 -40.17 -27.90
C LYS A 25 -18.06 -39.18 -27.15
N ALA A 26 -17.94 -39.21 -25.83
CA ALA A 26 -18.57 -38.26 -24.95
C ALA A 26 -17.97 -36.86 -25.11
N TYR A 27 -18.82 -35.84 -25.19
CA TYR A 27 -18.46 -34.44 -25.31
C TYR A 27 -19.26 -33.59 -24.34
N LEU A 28 -18.59 -32.67 -23.66
CA LEU A 28 -19.22 -31.70 -22.75
C LEU A 28 -19.89 -30.60 -23.58
N VAL A 29 -21.21 -30.50 -23.52
CA VAL A 29 -22.00 -29.52 -24.29
C VAL A 29 -22.39 -28.31 -23.45
N GLY A 30 -22.65 -28.52 -22.16
CA GLY A 30 -23.07 -27.46 -21.25
C GLY A 30 -22.40 -27.57 -19.89
N LEU A 31 -22.04 -26.42 -19.31
CA LEU A 31 -21.59 -26.29 -17.93
C LEU A 31 -22.33 -25.11 -17.29
N ALA A 32 -22.94 -25.35 -16.13
CA ALA A 32 -23.74 -24.35 -15.42
C ALA A 32 -23.50 -24.39 -13.92
N ALA A 33 -23.85 -23.31 -13.24
CA ALA A 33 -23.98 -23.25 -11.78
C ALA A 33 -25.46 -23.26 -11.41
N THR A 34 -25.88 -24.22 -10.60
CA THR A 34 -27.28 -24.50 -10.23
C THR A 34 -27.47 -24.50 -8.72
N ASP A 35 -28.72 -24.34 -8.29
CA ASP A 35 -29.10 -24.31 -6.86
C ASP A 35 -29.04 -25.73 -6.25
N ASP A 36 -29.38 -26.76 -7.04
CA ASP A 36 -29.32 -28.18 -6.67
C ASP A 36 -28.30 -28.94 -7.53
N PRO A 37 -27.55 -29.92 -6.98
CA PRO A 37 -26.61 -30.73 -7.74
C PRO A 37 -27.35 -31.79 -8.59
N ALA A 38 -27.07 -31.81 -9.90
CA ALA A 38 -27.62 -32.82 -10.80
C ALA A 38 -26.76 -34.10 -10.90
N SER A 39 -25.57 -34.09 -10.31
CA SER A 39 -24.56 -35.16 -10.40
C SER A 39 -24.19 -35.69 -9.02
N LEU A 40 -23.97 -37.00 -8.93
CA LEU A 40 -23.54 -37.65 -7.70
C LEU A 40 -22.07 -37.29 -7.41
N GLY A 41 -21.77 -36.82 -6.20
CA GLY A 41 -20.42 -36.46 -5.78
C GLY A 41 -19.98 -35.01 -6.08
N THR A 42 -20.89 -34.14 -6.54
CA THR A 42 -20.60 -32.70 -6.68
C THR A 42 -20.65 -32.00 -5.32
N GLU A 43 -19.55 -31.35 -4.93
CA GLU A 43 -19.48 -30.50 -3.73
C GLU A 43 -19.87 -29.04 -4.03
N MET A 44 -20.25 -28.31 -2.98
CA MET A 44 -20.58 -26.89 -3.07
C MET A 44 -19.36 -26.05 -3.49
N LEU A 45 -19.55 -25.14 -4.43
CA LEU A 45 -18.52 -24.21 -4.91
C LEU A 45 -18.00 -23.33 -3.77
N GLN A 46 -16.68 -23.37 -3.55
CA GLN A 46 -15.99 -22.47 -2.64
C GLN A 46 -15.26 -21.37 -3.43
N PHE A 47 -15.64 -20.12 -3.18
CA PHE A 47 -14.98 -18.98 -3.82
C PHE A 47 -13.58 -18.75 -3.23
N SER A 48 -12.58 -18.62 -4.11
CA SER A 48 -11.18 -18.43 -3.73
C SER A 48 -10.88 -17.12 -2.99
N ALA A 49 -11.82 -16.17 -3.01
CA ALA A 49 -11.69 -14.88 -2.34
C ALA A 49 -11.41 -14.99 -0.83
N SER A 50 -11.93 -16.02 -0.15
CA SER A 50 -11.72 -16.30 1.28
C SER A 50 -10.85 -17.54 1.54
N ALA A 51 -10.23 -18.11 0.50
CA ALA A 51 -9.38 -19.28 0.66
C ALA A 51 -8.08 -18.94 1.39
N ARG A 52 -7.73 -19.72 2.42
CA ARG A 52 -6.47 -19.57 3.18
C ARG A 52 -5.22 -19.69 2.29
N SER A 53 -5.32 -20.47 1.23
CA SER A 53 -4.36 -20.50 0.12
C SER A 53 -5.14 -20.18 -1.15
N ASN A 54 -5.00 -18.93 -1.64
CA ASN A 54 -5.73 -18.47 -2.82
C ASN A 54 -4.91 -18.76 -4.10
N PRO A 55 -5.36 -19.67 -4.98
CA PRO A 55 -4.64 -20.00 -6.21
C PRO A 55 -4.55 -18.83 -7.20
N LEU A 56 -5.30 -17.75 -6.98
CA LEU A 56 -5.29 -16.53 -7.79
C LEU A 56 -4.47 -15.41 -7.14
N ALA A 57 -3.75 -15.65 -6.04
CA ALA A 57 -2.97 -14.63 -5.34
C ALA A 57 -1.95 -13.95 -6.26
N GLY A 58 -1.29 -14.70 -7.14
CA GLY A 58 -0.33 -14.16 -8.12
C GLY A 58 -0.95 -13.33 -9.25
N ARG A 59 -2.29 -13.25 -9.36
CA ARG A 59 -2.96 -12.38 -10.33
C ARG A 59 -3.20 -10.97 -9.80
N LYS A 60 -3.03 -10.73 -8.50
CA LYS A 60 -3.09 -9.38 -7.94
C LYS A 60 -1.73 -8.70 -8.14
N GLN A 61 -1.74 -7.43 -8.54
CA GLN A 61 -0.52 -6.60 -8.54
C GLN A 61 -0.01 -6.33 -7.12
N ASN A 62 -0.93 -6.18 -6.15
CA ASN A 62 -0.62 -6.04 -4.73
C ASN A 62 -1.56 -6.96 -3.91
N PRO A 63 -1.07 -7.68 -2.88
CA PRO A 63 -1.89 -8.54 -2.02
C PRO A 63 -3.15 -7.88 -1.45
N GLU A 64 -3.07 -6.60 -1.09
CA GLU A 64 -4.16 -5.82 -0.46
C GLU A 64 -5.27 -5.41 -1.43
N ASN A 65 -5.09 -5.60 -2.74
CA ASN A 65 -6.11 -5.20 -3.72
C ASN A 65 -7.41 -5.99 -3.50
N LEU A 66 -8.51 -5.27 -3.29
CA LEU A 66 -9.85 -5.83 -3.13
C LEU A 66 -10.51 -6.05 -4.49
N PHE A 67 -11.29 -7.12 -4.61
CA PHE A 67 -12.17 -7.34 -5.75
C PHE A 67 -13.50 -6.63 -5.49
N SER A 68 -13.75 -5.52 -6.18
CA SER A 68 -15.05 -4.84 -6.14
C SER A 68 -15.93 -5.29 -7.30
N ALA A 69 -17.25 -5.34 -7.09
CA ALA A 69 -18.19 -5.33 -8.19
C ALA A 69 -18.15 -3.94 -8.86
N ALA A 70 -18.28 -3.90 -10.18
CA ALA A 70 -18.41 -2.64 -10.91
C ALA A 70 -19.88 -2.19 -10.80
N GLU A 71 -20.15 -1.24 -9.90
CA GLU A 71 -21.43 -0.52 -9.83
C GLU A 71 -21.29 0.81 -10.61
N GLU A 72 -22.36 1.22 -11.29
CA GLU A 72 -22.39 2.51 -12.00
C GLU A 72 -22.39 3.65 -10.98
N THR A 73 -21.29 4.40 -10.93
CA THR A 73 -21.13 5.56 -10.07
C THR A 73 -21.08 6.82 -10.92
N LEU A 74 -21.96 7.79 -10.64
CA LEU A 74 -21.91 9.12 -11.22
C LEU A 74 -20.67 9.85 -10.68
N ILE A 75 -19.74 10.19 -11.56
CA ILE A 75 -18.57 11.02 -11.24
C ILE A 75 -18.95 12.47 -11.54
N GLU A 76 -19.41 13.19 -10.52
CA GLU A 76 -19.61 14.64 -10.59
C GLU A 76 -18.29 15.34 -10.29
N TRP A 77 -17.84 16.18 -11.23
CA TRP A 77 -16.64 16.99 -11.07
C TRP A 77 -17.04 18.34 -10.49
N GLU A 78 -16.54 18.67 -9.29
CA GLU A 78 -16.63 20.02 -8.77
C GLU A 78 -15.62 20.93 -9.50
N GLU A 79 -16.09 22.09 -9.98
CA GLU A 79 -15.20 23.14 -10.48
C GLU A 79 -14.25 23.55 -9.36
N VAL A 80 -12.95 23.51 -9.67
CA VAL A 80 -11.89 23.92 -8.76
C VAL A 80 -12.16 25.38 -8.38
N GLN A 81 -12.43 25.64 -7.09
CA GLN A 81 -12.66 26.99 -6.60
C GLN A 81 -11.51 27.90 -7.02
N ASP A 82 -11.84 29.07 -7.58
CA ASP A 82 -10.87 30.11 -7.94
C ASP A 82 -9.89 30.36 -6.77
N GLU A 83 -8.60 30.44 -7.09
CA GLU A 83 -7.55 30.70 -6.11
C GLU A 83 -7.90 31.96 -5.30
N LYS A 84 -8.11 31.77 -3.99
CA LYS A 84 -8.40 32.88 -3.08
C LYS A 84 -7.30 33.94 -3.22
N PRO A 85 -7.64 35.24 -3.35
CA PRO A 85 -6.66 36.28 -3.60
C PRO A 85 -5.61 36.30 -2.49
N SER A 86 -4.34 36.43 -2.90
CA SER A 86 -3.18 36.49 -2.00
C SER A 86 -3.31 37.63 -0.98
N LEU A 87 -2.64 37.52 0.17
CA LEU A 87 -2.60 38.58 1.19
C LEU A 87 -2.22 39.93 0.57
N PHE A 88 -1.19 39.95 -0.26
CA PHE A 88 -0.73 41.14 -0.96
C PHE A 88 -1.83 41.74 -1.84
N SER A 89 -2.53 40.90 -2.60
CA SER A 89 -3.66 41.34 -3.44
C SER A 89 -4.80 41.94 -2.62
N ARG A 90 -5.10 41.38 -1.44
CA ARG A 90 -6.13 41.91 -0.54
C ARG A 90 -5.75 43.27 0.05
N VAL A 91 -4.50 43.41 0.50
CA VAL A 91 -3.99 44.68 1.04
C VAL A 91 -3.89 45.73 -0.07
N ALA A 92 -3.37 45.37 -1.24
CA ALA A 92 -3.30 46.29 -2.40
C ALA A 92 -4.69 46.72 -2.88
N ALA A 93 -5.69 45.85 -2.83
CA ALA A 93 -7.08 46.21 -3.18
C ALA A 93 -7.68 47.26 -2.23
N MET A 94 -7.27 47.29 -0.95
CA MET A 94 -7.71 48.34 -0.01
C MET A 94 -7.12 49.70 -0.38
N PHE A 95 -5.87 49.77 -0.80
CA PHE A 95 -5.19 51.04 -1.12
C PHE A 95 -5.39 51.54 -2.57
N THR A 96 -5.89 50.70 -3.47
CA THR A 96 -6.13 51.07 -4.87
C THR A 96 -7.52 51.68 -5.11
N LYS A 97 -8.43 51.59 -4.13
CA LYS A 97 -9.71 52.33 -4.17
C LYS A 97 -9.44 53.83 -4.06
N LYS A 98 -9.88 54.58 -5.08
CA LYS A 98 -9.88 56.06 -5.04
C LYS A 98 -10.99 56.55 -4.11
N GLU A 99 -10.70 56.69 -2.83
CA GLU A 99 -11.58 57.38 -1.89
C GLU A 99 -11.17 58.85 -1.70
N GLN A 100 -12.19 59.72 -1.58
CA GLN A 100 -12.05 61.19 -1.60
C GLN A 100 -11.92 61.83 -0.20
N ASN A 101 -11.96 61.05 0.89
CA ASN A 101 -11.90 61.57 2.27
C ASN A 101 -10.84 60.85 3.13
N ASP A 102 -10.18 61.59 4.03
CA ASP A 102 -9.10 61.10 4.88
C ASP A 102 -9.57 60.05 5.90
N GLU A 103 -10.80 60.15 6.41
CA GLU A 103 -11.38 59.18 7.36
C GLU A 103 -11.41 57.75 6.79
N ALA A 104 -11.79 57.60 5.52
CA ALA A 104 -11.81 56.30 4.87
C ALA A 104 -10.41 55.72 4.69
N ARG A 105 -9.42 56.57 4.38
CA ARG A 105 -8.01 56.15 4.29
C ARG A 105 -7.48 55.65 5.62
N PHE A 106 -7.82 56.30 6.73
CA PHE A 106 -7.41 55.84 8.07
C PHE A 106 -8.06 54.50 8.44
N SER A 107 -9.34 54.30 8.08
CA SER A 107 -10.02 53.02 8.27
C SER A 107 -9.37 51.88 7.47
N ASP A 108 -9.02 52.12 6.21
CA ASP A 108 -8.34 51.15 5.36
C ASP A 108 -6.95 50.79 5.88
N VAL A 109 -6.19 51.77 6.39
CA VAL A 109 -4.89 51.52 7.05
C VAL A 109 -5.06 50.65 8.29
N HIS A 110 -6.04 50.94 9.15
CA HIS A 110 -6.29 50.13 10.34
C HIS A 110 -6.61 48.67 9.98
N ARG A 111 -7.47 48.48 8.97
CA ARG A 111 -7.84 47.15 8.48
C ARG A 111 -6.68 46.40 7.85
N ALA A 112 -5.84 47.08 7.07
CA ALA A 112 -4.64 46.48 6.50
C ALA A 112 -3.65 46.03 7.60
N VAL A 113 -3.46 46.84 8.64
CA VAL A 113 -2.59 46.51 9.78
C VAL A 113 -3.14 45.31 10.57
N GLU A 114 -4.46 45.27 10.82
CA GLU A 114 -5.10 44.14 11.48
C GLU A 114 -4.96 42.83 10.67
N LEU A 115 -5.14 42.89 9.35
CA LEU A 115 -4.92 41.75 8.46
C LEU A 115 -3.46 41.28 8.47
N ILE A 116 -2.50 42.21 8.49
CA ILE A 116 -1.08 41.86 8.58
C ILE A 116 -0.77 41.23 9.93
N ALA A 117 -1.30 41.77 11.03
CA ALA A 117 -1.05 41.23 12.37
C ALA A 117 -1.61 39.81 12.54
N THR A 118 -2.83 39.57 12.06
CA THR A 118 -3.46 38.23 12.11
C THR A 118 -2.71 37.21 11.26
N GLU A 119 -2.26 37.60 10.06
CA GLU A 119 -1.52 36.71 9.18
C GLU A 119 -0.10 36.46 9.67
N GLN A 120 0.55 37.46 10.29
CA GLN A 120 1.82 37.27 10.96
C GLN A 120 1.70 36.30 12.14
N GLN A 121 0.64 36.38 12.94
CA GLN A 121 0.37 35.43 14.01
C GLN A 121 0.17 34.01 13.46
N ASN A 122 -0.68 33.85 12.45
CA ASN A 122 -0.92 32.55 11.81
C ASN A 122 0.36 31.96 11.20
N LEU A 123 1.19 32.79 10.58
CA LEU A 123 2.49 32.38 10.06
C LEU A 123 3.41 31.92 11.19
N SER A 124 3.50 32.67 12.29
CA SER A 124 4.33 32.26 13.44
C SER A 124 3.91 30.92 14.03
N GLU A 125 2.60 30.71 14.24
CA GLU A 125 2.09 29.45 14.79
C GLU A 125 2.38 28.27 13.85
N ARG A 126 2.25 28.47 12.53
CA ARG A 126 2.58 27.45 11.52
C ARG A 126 4.06 27.16 11.44
N THR A 127 4.91 28.20 11.51
CA THR A 127 6.37 28.00 11.49
C THR A 127 6.84 27.29 12.75
N ASP A 128 6.34 27.68 13.92
CA ASP A 128 6.69 27.05 15.20
C ASP A 128 6.25 25.58 15.22
N HIS A 129 5.04 25.30 14.73
CA HIS A 129 4.57 23.93 14.58
C HIS A 129 5.47 23.13 13.62
N SER A 130 5.77 23.67 12.44
CA SER A 130 6.63 22.98 11.46
C SER A 130 8.04 22.73 11.99
N LEU A 131 8.63 23.70 12.72
CA LEU A 131 9.94 23.55 13.34
C LEU A 131 9.91 22.47 14.42
N SER A 132 8.90 22.47 15.29
CA SER A 132 8.75 21.45 16.33
C SER A 132 8.63 20.03 15.77
N VAL A 133 7.90 19.87 14.66
CA VAL A 133 7.75 18.57 13.98
C VAL A 133 9.07 18.14 13.33
N GLN A 134 9.81 19.08 12.74
CA GLN A 134 11.13 18.80 12.17
C GLN A 134 12.14 18.41 13.24
N ASP A 135 12.18 19.13 14.37
CA ASP A 135 13.07 18.83 15.49
C ASP A 135 12.81 17.42 16.04
N ALA A 136 11.54 17.04 16.21
CA ALA A 136 11.17 15.69 16.65
C ALA A 136 11.64 14.62 15.66
N ARG A 137 11.47 14.86 14.35
CA ARG A 137 11.90 13.93 13.30
C ARG A 137 13.43 13.82 13.22
N ILE A 138 14.15 14.93 13.41
CA ILE A 138 15.62 14.93 13.45
C ILE A 138 16.10 14.12 14.66
N ALA A 139 15.52 14.33 15.84
CA ALA A 139 15.87 13.57 17.04
C ALA A 139 15.63 12.06 16.87
N GLU A 140 14.52 11.67 16.24
CA GLU A 140 14.23 10.27 15.93
C GLU A 140 15.24 9.68 14.93
N LEU A 141 15.57 10.42 13.87
CA LEU A 141 16.56 10.00 12.88
C LEU A 141 17.95 9.85 13.50
N GLU A 142 18.38 10.80 14.34
CA GLU A 142 19.65 10.73 15.06
C GLU A 142 19.73 9.50 15.96
N ALA A 143 18.66 9.19 16.71
CA ALA A 143 18.59 7.99 17.54
C ALA A 143 18.70 6.71 16.71
N SER A 144 17.96 6.62 15.59
CA SER A 144 17.99 5.45 14.70
C SER A 144 19.37 5.26 14.06
N LEU A 145 20.05 6.35 13.71
CA LEU A 145 21.38 6.32 13.12
C LEU A 145 22.41 5.86 14.16
N GLN A 146 22.28 6.32 15.40
CA GLN A 146 23.14 5.87 16.50
C GLN A 146 22.96 4.37 16.77
N GLU A 147 21.72 3.87 16.78
CA GLU A 147 21.43 2.44 16.92
C GLU A 147 21.99 1.60 15.77
N GLN A 148 21.87 2.09 14.53
CA GLN A 148 22.46 1.40 13.38
C GLN A 148 23.98 1.38 13.42
N GLN A 149 24.62 2.47 13.86
CA GLN A 149 26.07 2.53 14.02
C GLN A 149 26.57 1.56 15.08
N THR A 150 25.88 1.43 16.22
CA THR A 150 26.26 0.46 17.26
C THR A 150 26.05 -0.97 16.80
N ALA A 151 24.91 -1.28 16.16
CA ALA A 151 24.65 -2.61 15.60
C ALA A 151 25.66 -2.99 14.51
N PHE A 152 26.07 -2.03 13.67
CA PHE A 152 27.10 -2.24 12.66
C PHE A 152 28.47 -2.52 13.29
N ALA A 153 28.89 -1.75 14.28
CA ALA A 153 30.14 -1.99 15.00
C ALA A 153 30.16 -3.36 15.70
N GLU A 154 29.02 -3.79 16.28
CA GLU A 154 28.88 -5.12 16.88
C GLU A 154 29.00 -6.23 15.83
N LEU A 155 28.38 -6.05 14.66
CA LEU A 155 28.46 -6.99 13.55
C LEU A 155 29.90 -7.10 13.00
N GLU A 156 30.60 -5.98 12.82
CA GLU A 156 32.01 -5.96 12.43
C GLU A 156 32.87 -6.75 13.44
N GLN A 157 32.65 -6.54 14.75
CA GLN A 157 33.35 -7.28 15.79
C GLN A 157 33.06 -8.79 15.69
N ARG A 158 31.79 -9.19 15.53
CA ARG A 158 31.41 -10.61 15.40
C ARG A 158 32.06 -11.26 14.18
N LEU A 159 32.01 -10.63 13.02
CA LEU A 159 32.61 -11.15 11.79
C LEU A 159 34.14 -11.27 11.89
N SER A 160 34.80 -10.30 12.54
CA SER A 160 36.25 -10.35 12.76
C SER A 160 36.68 -11.56 13.60
N GLN A 161 35.79 -12.05 14.48
CA GLN A 161 36.04 -13.24 15.29
C GLN A 161 35.69 -14.54 14.56
N GLU A 162 34.66 -14.56 13.71
CA GLU A 162 34.23 -15.77 12.99
C GLU A 162 35.25 -16.24 11.93
N ASP A 163 35.91 -15.32 11.21
CA ASP A 163 36.92 -15.69 10.19
C ASP A 163 38.22 -16.24 10.82
N SER A 164 38.36 -16.17 12.15
CA SER A 164 39.52 -16.65 12.91
C SER A 164 39.38 -18.09 13.45
N ARG A 165 38.27 -18.79 13.18
CA ARG A 165 38.12 -20.21 13.58
C ARG A 165 39.18 -21.08 12.89
N LYS A 166 40.10 -21.61 13.70
CA LYS A 166 41.10 -22.61 13.28
C LYS A 166 40.49 -23.99 12.98
N ASP A 167 39.20 -24.17 13.23
CA ASP A 167 38.43 -25.37 12.89
C ASP A 167 38.06 -25.36 11.40
N TYR A 168 39.06 -25.22 10.54
CA TYR A 168 38.89 -25.48 9.12
C TYR A 168 38.63 -26.99 8.96
N ARG A 169 37.42 -27.39 8.56
CA ARG A 169 37.25 -28.71 7.93
C ARG A 169 38.12 -28.69 6.69
N GLN A 170 39.19 -29.50 6.70
CA GLN A 170 39.98 -29.75 5.50
C GLN A 170 39.00 -30.05 4.35
N ARG A 171 39.11 -29.31 3.24
CA ARG A 171 38.36 -29.66 2.03
C ARG A 171 38.71 -31.11 1.71
N ALA A 172 37.69 -31.95 1.59
CA ALA A 172 37.86 -33.33 1.16
C ALA A 172 38.67 -33.29 -0.15
N PRO A 173 39.84 -33.93 -0.22
CA PRO A 173 40.56 -34.02 -1.47
C PRO A 173 39.65 -34.77 -2.46
N GLY A 174 39.18 -34.07 -3.49
CA GLY A 174 38.59 -34.72 -4.66
C GLY A 174 39.57 -35.79 -5.13
N GLY A 175 39.09 -37.02 -5.24
CA GLY A 175 39.88 -38.25 -5.10
C GLY A 175 41.19 -38.25 -5.88
N ASN A 176 42.31 -38.22 -5.13
CA ASN A 176 43.57 -38.93 -5.40
C ASN A 176 44.64 -38.54 -4.36
N ALA A 177 44.44 -38.91 -3.09
CA ALA A 177 45.52 -38.93 -2.10
C ALA A 177 45.46 -40.26 -1.31
N PRO A 178 46.60 -40.91 -1.04
CA PRO A 178 46.65 -42.26 -0.52
C PRO A 178 46.14 -42.32 0.92
N ALA A 179 45.43 -43.39 1.24
CA ALA A 179 44.82 -43.66 2.54
C ALA A 179 45.85 -43.56 3.67
N GLY A 180 45.60 -42.64 4.61
CA GLY A 180 46.43 -42.51 5.80
C GLY A 180 45.89 -41.44 6.72
N ILE A 181 44.85 -41.78 7.49
CA ILE A 181 44.68 -41.47 8.91
C ILE A 181 43.52 -42.38 9.38
N LEU A 182 43.88 -43.40 10.16
CA LEU A 182 42.94 -44.19 10.94
C LEU A 182 42.58 -43.35 12.18
N THR A 183 41.33 -42.94 12.31
CA THR A 183 40.84 -42.37 13.57
C THR A 183 40.57 -43.52 14.53
N ASN A 184 41.27 -43.57 15.66
CA ASN A 184 40.78 -44.28 16.83
C ASN A 184 39.94 -43.30 17.66
N CYS A 185 38.88 -43.82 18.28
CA CYS A 185 37.88 -43.14 19.14
C CYS A 185 37.16 -41.92 18.53
#